data_AF-A0A7W6CTM5-F1
#
_entry.id   AF-A0A7W6CTM5-F1
#
_cell.length_a   1.000
_cell.length_b   1.000
_cell.length_c   1.000
_cell.angle_alpha   90.00
_cell.angle_beta   90.00
_cell.angle_gamma   90.00
#
_symmetry.space_group_name_H-M   'P 1'
#
loop_
_entity.id
_entity.type
_entity.pdbx_description
1 polymer ?
#
loop_
_entity_poly.entity_id
_entity_poly.type
_entity_poly.pdbx_seq_one_letter_code
_entity_poly.pdbx_strand_id
1 'polypeptide(L)' 'MADERYLYDSKSHKAVMYQAGEHLYPISGNKAQHWISGDYIFSLETQAITYWILGNDVYGHVGNGELTREPVYYFAG' A
#
# COMPACT_ATOMS: atom_id res chain seq x y z
N MET A 1 -0.01 -17.65 -10.82
CA MET A 1 0.58 -16.46 -11.48
C MET A 1 0.41 -15.34 -10.49
N ALA A 2 1.50 -14.85 -9.89
CA ALA A 2 1.39 -13.78 -8.90
C ALA A 2 0.94 -12.53 -9.66
N ASP A 3 -0.25 -12.04 -9.33
CA ASP A 3 -0.86 -10.84 -9.92
C ASP A 3 0.00 -9.65 -9.49
N GLU A 4 0.95 -9.24 -10.34
CA GLU A 4 1.78 -8.05 -10.10
C GLU A 4 0.88 -6.83 -10.20
N ARG A 5 0.54 -6.24 -9.04
CA ARG A 5 -0.33 -5.07 -8.96
C ARG A 5 0.49 -3.83 -8.71
N TYR A 6 0.11 -2.72 -9.30
CA TYR A 6 0.77 -1.44 -9.04
C TYR A 6 -0.07 -0.60 -8.10
N LEU A 7 0.61 0.02 -7.13
CA LEU A 7 0.04 0.96 -6.20
C LEU A 7 0.32 2.38 -6.71
N TYR A 8 -0.75 3.13 -6.94
CA TYR A 8 -0.70 4.48 -7.48
C TYR A 8 -1.03 5.49 -6.39
N ASP A 9 -0.34 6.63 -6.41
CA ASP A 9 -0.68 7.80 -5.61
C ASP A 9 -2.02 8.37 -6.05
N SER A 10 -2.97 8.49 -5.12
CA SER A 10 -4.32 8.98 -5.41
C SER A 10 -4.33 10.43 -5.89
N LYS A 11 -3.39 11.26 -5.42
CA LYS A 11 -3.29 12.68 -5.81
C LYS A 11 -2.60 12.88 -7.15
N SER A 12 -1.53 12.13 -7.40
CA SER A 12 -0.66 12.31 -8.56
C SER A 12 -0.98 11.37 -9.70
N HIS A 13 -1.78 10.31 -9.45
CA HIS A 13 -2.05 9.19 -10.35
C HIS A 13 -0.77 8.53 -10.89
N LYS A 14 0.33 8.59 -10.14
CA LYS A 14 1.61 7.98 -10.52
C LYS A 14 1.82 6.70 -9.73
N ALA A 15 2.32 5.68 -10.40
CA ALA A 15 2.73 4.45 -9.75
C ALA A 15 3.88 4.77 -8.79
N VAL A 16 3.70 4.44 -7.51
CA VAL A 16 4.69 4.68 -6.45
C VAL A 16 5.31 3.38 -5.97
N MET A 17 4.53 2.30 -5.95
CA MET A 17 4.98 0.97 -5.53
C MET A 17 4.39 -0.10 -6.44
N TYR A 18 4.98 -1.28 -6.42
CA TYR A 18 4.43 -2.49 -7.02
C TYR A 18 4.39 -3.60 -5.98
N GLN A 19 3.35 -4.41 -6.06
CA GLN A 19 3.12 -5.59 -5.24
C GLN A 19 3.72 -6.80 -5.96
N ALA A 20 4.65 -7.47 -5.29
CA ALA A 20 5.16 -8.77 -5.70
C ALA A 20 4.88 -9.77 -4.57
N GLY A 21 3.88 -10.63 -4.79
CA GLY A 21 3.37 -11.54 -3.76
C GLY A 21 2.71 -10.77 -2.62
N GLU A 22 3.22 -10.94 -1.40
CA GLU A 22 2.74 -10.27 -0.20
C GLU A 22 3.53 -9.00 0.13
N HIS A 23 4.49 -8.59 -0.70
CA HIS A 23 5.38 -7.47 -0.41
C HIS A 23 5.20 -6.31 -1.41
N LEU A 24 5.31 -5.09 -0.91
CA LEU A 24 5.27 -3.86 -1.68
C LEU A 24 6.68 -3.26 -1.79
N TYR A 25 7.07 -3.02 -3.03
CA TYR A 25 8.35 -2.49 -3.41
C TYR A 25 8.17 -1.11 -4.05
N PRO A 26 8.89 -0.07 -3.61
CA PRO A 26 8.85 1.22 -4.25
C PRO A 26 9.43 1.12 -5.66
N ILE A 27 8.85 1.81 -6.63
CA ILE A 27 9.33 1.79 -8.03
C ILE A 27 10.75 2.37 -8.13
N SER A 28 11.06 3.35 -7.29
CA SER A 28 12.40 3.96 -7.25
C SER A 28 13.44 3.14 -6.48
N GLY A 29 13.10 1.97 -5.93
CA GLY A 29 13.99 1.19 -5.08
C GLY A 29 13.91 -0.32 -5.30
N ASN A 30 14.84 -1.04 -4.67
CA ASN A 30 14.91 -2.51 -4.78
C ASN A 30 14.72 -3.21 -3.42
N LYS A 31 14.07 -2.54 -2.47
CA LYS A 31 13.81 -3.08 -1.12
C LYS A 31 12.32 -2.99 -0.82
N ALA A 32 11.75 -4.08 -0.34
CA ALA A 32 10.38 -4.06 0.17
C ALA A 32 10.30 -3.05 1.33
N GLN A 33 9.34 -2.15 1.26
CA GLN A 33 9.07 -1.19 2.33
C GLN A 33 7.86 -1.60 3.16
N HIS A 34 6.93 -2.31 2.53
CA HIS A 34 5.71 -2.75 3.18
C HIS A 34 5.40 -4.20 2.83
N TRP A 35 4.62 -4.86 3.67
CA TRP A 35 3.98 -6.12 3.33
C TRP A 35 2.46 -5.97 3.48
N ILE A 36 1.73 -6.77 2.72
CA ILE A 36 0.27 -6.85 2.72
C ILE A 36 -0.10 -8.15 3.42
N SER A 37 -1.00 -8.06 4.39
CA SER A 37 -1.58 -9.22 5.06
C SER A 37 -3.09 -9.02 5.17
N GLY A 38 -3.84 -9.76 4.34
CA GLY A 38 -5.27 -9.53 4.15
C GLY A 38 -5.54 -8.13 3.61
N ASP A 39 -6.35 -7.36 4.34
CA ASP A 39 -6.71 -5.99 3.98
C ASP A 39 -5.75 -4.94 4.58
N TYR A 40 -4.69 -5.34 5.29
CA TYR A 40 -3.80 -4.40 5.97
C TYR A 40 -2.42 -4.35 5.33
N ILE A 41 -1.86 -3.14 5.30
CA ILE A 41 -0.48 -2.88 4.87
C ILE A 41 0.34 -2.52 6.10
N PHE A 42 1.43 -3.25 6.30
CA PHE A 42 2.36 -3.07 7.39
C PHE A 42 3.68 -2.52 6.88
N SER A 43 4.26 -1.59 7.62
CA SER A 43 5.63 -1.15 7.34
C SER A 43 6.62 -2.20 7.84
N LEU A 44 7.55 -2.60 6.98
CA LEU A 44 8.67 -3.47 7.35
C LEU A 44 9.63 -2.81 8.35
N GLU A 45 9.69 -1.47 8.34
CA GLU A 45 10.59 -0.71 9.22
C GLU A 45 10.08 -0.66 10.65
N THR A 46 8.78 -0.37 10.83
CA THR A 46 8.18 -0.16 12.16
C THR A 46 7.35 -1.35 12.64
N GLN A 47 7.08 -2.33 11.78
CA GLN A 47 6.18 -3.47 12.03
C GLN A 47 4.78 -3.05 12.47
N ALA A 48 4.37 -1.82 12.15
CA ALA A 48 3.06 -1.27 12.46
C ALA A 48 2.18 -1.22 11.20
N ILE A 49 0.86 -1.26 11.41
CA ILE A 49 -0.12 -1.02 10.35
C ILE A 49 0.00 0.44 9.92
N THR A 50 0.33 0.65 8.65
CA THR A 50 0.46 1.98 8.06
C THR A 50 -0.68 2.31 7.11
N TYR A 51 -1.29 1.29 6.49
CA TYR A 51 -2.42 1.50 5.58
C TYR A 51 -3.46 0.38 5.67
N TRP A 52 -4.67 0.68 5.21
CA TRP A 52 -5.77 -0.27 5.08
C TRP A 52 -6.30 -0.24 3.63
N ILE A 53 -6.35 -1.41 3.01
CA ILE A 53 -6.94 -1.69 1.70
C ILE A 53 -8.45 -1.90 1.85
N LEU A 54 -9.24 -1.11 1.13
CA LEU A 54 -10.68 -1.25 1.02
C LEU A 54 -11.04 -1.42 -0.45
N GLY A 55 -11.17 -2.67 -0.90
CA GLY A 55 -11.36 -2.97 -2.32
C GLY A 55 -10.07 -2.67 -3.10
N ASN A 56 -10.10 -1.63 -3.94
CA ASN A 56 -8.91 -1.16 -4.66
C ASN A 56 -8.30 0.08 -4.02
N ASP A 57 -9.00 0.74 -3.10
CA ASP A 57 -8.55 1.98 -2.48
C ASP A 57 -7.73 1.69 -1.22
N VAL A 58 -6.72 2.51 -0.95
CA VAL A 58 -5.80 2.34 0.17
C VAL A 58 -5.79 3.61 1.00
N TYR A 59 -6.20 3.46 2.25
CA TYR A 59 -6.33 4.54 3.22
C TYR A 59 -5.15 4.53 4.18
N GLY A 60 -4.65 5.71 4.53
CA GLY A 60 -3.58 5.85 5.52
C GLY A 60 -4.12 5.63 6.92
N HIS A 61 -3.40 4.86 7.74
CA HIS A 61 -3.70 4.70 9.15
C HIS A 61 -3.10 5.88 9.93
N VAL A 62 -3.95 6.74 10.50
CA VAL A 62 -3.53 7.98 11.21
C VAL A 62 -3.34 7.77 12.73
N GLY A 63 -3.65 6.59 13.24
CA GLY A 63 -3.54 6.25 14.67
C GLY A 63 -4.91 6.17 15.35
N ASN A 64 -4.98 5.54 16.53
CA ASN A 64 -6.22 5.35 17.30
C ASN A 64 -7.36 4.62 16.53
N GLY A 65 -7.03 3.86 15.49
CA GLY A 65 -8.01 3.21 14.62
C GLY A 65 -8.67 4.15 13.60
N GLU A 66 -8.19 5.39 13.48
CA GLU A 66 -8.66 6.33 12.46
C GLU A 66 -7.93 6.09 11.13
N LEU A 67 -8.68 6.25 10.04
CA LEU A 67 -8.19 6.24 8.67
C LEU A 67 -8.23 7.64 8.07
N THR A 68 -7.42 7.89 7.06
CA THR A 68 -7.54 9.09 6.24
C THR A 68 -8.95 9.18 5.64
N ARG A 69 -9.50 10.39 5.55
CA ARG A 69 -10.82 10.61 4.93
C ARG A 69 -10.88 10.24 3.45
N GLU A 70 -9.74 10.35 2.78
CA GLU A 70 -9.58 10.08 1.36
C GLU A 70 -8.54 8.97 1.19
N PRO A 71 -8.67 8.15 0.13
CA PRO A 71 -7.65 7.16 -0.19
C PRO A 71 -6.35 7.87 -0.54
N VAL A 72 -5.27 7.42 0.09
CA VAL A 72 -3.91 7.91 -0.16
C VAL A 72 -3.34 7.26 -1.42
N TYR A 73 -3.62 5.97 -1.57
CA TYR A 73 -3.21 5.18 -2.73
C TYR A 73 -4.38 4.37 -3.28
N TYR A 74 -4.20 3.80 -4.46
CA TYR A 74 -5.12 2.80 -5.01
C TYR A 74 -4.34 1.76 -5.82
N PHE A 75 -4.81 0.52 -5.79
CA PHE A 75 -4.31 -0.54 -6.64
C PHE A 75 -4.97 -0.46 -8.01
N ALA A 76 -4.17 -0.52 -9.07
CA ALA A 76 -4.65 -0.77 -10.42
C ALA A 76 -3.99 -2.02 -10.99
N GLY A 77 -4.80 -2.81 -11.71
CA GLY A 77 -4.40 -4.03 -12.42
C GLY A 77 -4.83 -3.95 -13.88
#